data_AF-A0A1V5YGA2-F1
#
_entry.id   AF-A0A1V5YGA2-F1
#
_cell.length_a   1.000
_cell.length_b   1.000
_cell.length_c   1.000
_cell.angle_alpha   90.00
_cell.angle_beta   90.00
_cell.angle_gamma   90.00
#
_symmetry.space_group_name_H-M   'P 1'
#
loop_
_entity.id
_entity.type
_entity.pdbx_description
1 polymer ?
#
loop_
_entity_poly.entity_id
_entity_poly.type
_entity_poly.pdbx_seq_one_letter_code
_entity_poly.pdbx_strand_id
1 'polypeptide(L)'
;MALQIVLIGRSNVGKSTLFWELTGTRVRVGKRPGVTQYPFQTRVGDVLYVDMPGYGFMLKATHAYQEKTKDLIVRYFEEHAPDILLTVQVIDASSFLDIADRWERRGEVPLEIELWEFLDDMGLDTVLAANKMDRISKADRDLALDLICERLGMLPPWRQWPDKIAPISAKKGDVVSLKSIIAKKVAAKNSSGPSH
;
A
#
# COMPACT_ATOMS: atom_id res chain seq x y z
N MET A 1 7.90 9.23 20.23
CA MET A 1 7.21 8.22 19.39
C MET A 1 7.81 8.31 17.99
N ALA A 2 8.13 7.17 17.36
CA ALA A 2 8.75 7.15 16.03
C ALA A 2 7.65 7.17 14.97
N LEU A 3 7.75 8.06 13.98
CA LEU A 3 6.76 8.15 12.89
C LEU A 3 6.85 6.91 12.01
N GLN A 4 5.73 6.24 11.78
CA GLN A 4 5.70 5.05 10.93
C GLN A 4 5.18 5.35 9.53
N ILE A 5 5.83 4.75 8.53
CA ILE A 5 5.30 4.61 7.17
C ILE A 5 5.07 3.12 6.91
N VAL A 6 3.83 2.73 6.74
CA VAL A 6 3.42 1.32 6.65
C VAL A 6 3.08 0.98 5.21
N LEU A 7 3.79 0.02 4.62
CA LEU A 7 3.50 -0.50 3.28
C LEU A 7 2.64 -1.76 3.41
N ILE A 8 1.52 -1.80 2.71
CA ILE A 8 0.61 -2.94 2.66
C ILE A 8 0.11 -3.19 1.24
N GLY A 9 -0.28 -4.43 0.91
CA GLY A 9 -0.74 -4.78 -0.42
C GLY A 9 -0.69 -6.28 -0.67
N ARG A 10 -1.26 -6.73 -1.80
CA ARG A 10 -1.24 -8.15 -2.16
C ARG A 10 0.19 -8.68 -2.34
N SER A 11 0.33 -9.98 -2.25
CA SER A 11 1.60 -10.63 -2.61
C SER A 11 1.93 -10.37 -4.08
N ASN A 12 3.21 -10.18 -4.40
CA ASN A 12 3.72 -9.98 -5.76
C ASN A 12 3.29 -8.69 -6.48
N VAL A 13 2.68 -7.72 -5.79
CA VAL A 13 2.43 -6.37 -6.35
C VAL A 13 3.69 -5.51 -6.46
N GLY A 14 4.80 -5.97 -5.88
CA GLY A 14 6.08 -5.26 -5.86
C GLY A 14 6.35 -4.46 -4.58
N LYS A 15 5.57 -4.69 -3.51
CA LYS A 15 5.69 -4.05 -2.20
C LYS A 15 7.10 -4.15 -1.60
N SER A 16 7.72 -5.34 -1.54
CA SER A 16 9.08 -5.48 -0.98
C SER A 16 10.17 -4.89 -1.89
N THR A 17 9.94 -4.82 -3.21
CA THR A 17 10.81 -4.05 -4.12
C THR A 17 10.70 -2.57 -3.83
N LEU A 18 9.48 -2.05 -3.69
CA LEU A 18 9.23 -0.66 -3.31
C LEU A 18 9.86 -0.32 -1.95
N PHE A 19 9.71 -1.21 -0.96
CA PHE A 19 10.34 -1.06 0.35
C PHE A 19 11.86 -0.90 0.23
N TRP A 20 12.51 -1.72 -0.60
CA TRP A 20 13.95 -1.59 -0.86
C TRP A 20 14.30 -0.26 -1.55
N GLU A 21 13.53 0.17 -2.54
CA GLU A 21 13.73 1.46 -3.23
C GLU A 21 13.54 2.69 -2.33
N LEU A 22 12.72 2.57 -1.29
CA LEU A 22 12.50 3.62 -0.30
C LEU A 22 13.56 3.62 0.80
N THR A 23 14.06 2.45 1.21
CA THR A 23 14.85 2.30 2.44
C THR A 23 16.31 1.88 2.24
N GLY A 24 16.67 1.41 1.05
CA GLY A 24 17.95 0.73 0.79
C GLY A 24 18.10 -0.63 1.49
N THR A 25 17.13 -1.04 2.33
CA THR A 25 17.17 -2.29 3.09
C THR A 25 16.41 -3.39 2.36
N ARG A 26 17.06 -4.54 2.15
CA ARG A 26 16.39 -5.71 1.59
C ARG A 26 15.58 -6.42 2.67
N VAL A 27 14.28 -6.57 2.42
CA VAL A 27 13.43 -7.47 3.19
C VAL A 27 14.02 -8.88 3.03
N ARG A 28 14.38 -9.55 4.13
CA ARG A 28 14.84 -10.94 4.07
C ARG A 28 13.69 -11.78 3.53
N VAL A 29 13.84 -12.29 2.31
CA VAL A 29 12.91 -13.25 1.72
C VAL A 29 13.11 -14.59 2.44
N GLY A 30 12.58 -14.68 3.65
CA GLY A 30 12.53 -15.90 4.45
C GLY A 30 11.56 -16.88 3.81
N LYS A 31 12.10 -17.85 3.07
CA LYS A 31 11.36 -18.97 2.47
C LYS A 31 10.54 -19.70 3.53
N ARG A 32 9.20 -19.63 3.44
CA ARG A 32 8.22 -20.74 3.60
C ARG A 32 6.78 -20.22 3.50
N PRO A 33 5.93 -20.77 2.62
CA PRO A 33 4.47 -20.61 2.73
C PRO A 33 3.97 -21.19 4.05
N GLY A 34 3.09 -20.48 4.78
CA GLY A 34 2.39 -21.03 5.95
C GLY A 34 2.91 -20.65 7.34
N VAL A 35 3.86 -19.72 7.48
CA VAL A 35 4.32 -19.22 8.79
C VAL A 35 3.81 -17.79 8.99
N THR A 36 3.31 -17.46 10.18
CA THR A 36 2.94 -16.10 10.59
C THR A 36 4.02 -15.12 10.15
N GLN A 37 3.71 -14.30 9.17
CA GLN A 37 4.64 -13.29 8.67
C GLN A 37 4.50 -12.10 9.61
N TYR A 38 5.52 -11.84 10.42
CA TYR A 38 5.57 -10.59 11.19
C TYR A 38 5.94 -9.45 10.24
N PRO A 39 5.48 -8.21 10.50
CA PRO A 39 5.91 -7.04 9.75
C PRO A 39 7.44 -6.90 9.78
N PHE A 40 8.06 -6.67 8.63
CA PHE A 40 9.48 -6.36 8.58
C PHE A 40 9.67 -4.86 8.76
N GLN A 41 10.62 -4.44 9.59
CA GLN A 41 10.80 -3.02 9.91
C GLN A 41 12.24 -2.58 9.72
N THR A 42 12.43 -1.37 9.22
CA THR A 42 13.73 -0.71 9.15
C THR A 42 13.58 0.78 9.40
N ARG A 43 14.60 1.42 9.99
CA ARG A 43 14.59 2.85 10.27
C ARG A 43 15.41 3.59 9.22
N VAL A 44 14.85 4.69 8.70
CA VAL A 44 15.51 5.61 7.78
C VAL A 44 15.37 7.02 8.34
N GLY A 45 16.45 7.58 8.87
CA GLY A 45 16.37 8.80 9.68
C GLY A 45 15.48 8.59 10.91
N ASP A 46 14.50 9.48 11.11
CA ASP A 46 13.55 9.42 12.23
C ASP A 46 12.25 8.64 11.92
N VAL A 47 12.17 8.05 10.72
CA VAL A 47 10.98 7.34 10.24
C VAL A 47 11.20 5.83 10.29
N LEU A 48 10.24 5.10 10.87
CA LEU A 48 10.18 3.65 10.84
C LEU A 48 9.37 3.20 9.63
N TYR A 49 10.03 2.53 8.68
CA TYR A 49 9.35 1.90 7.55
C TYR A 49 8.96 0.47 7.91
N VAL A 50 7.72 0.11 7.62
CA VAL A 50 7.14 -1.19 7.96
C VAL A 50 6.63 -1.86 6.68
N ASP A 51 7.10 -3.06 6.38
CA ASP A 51 6.60 -3.92 5.30
C ASP A 51 5.63 -4.94 5.88
N MET A 52 4.33 -4.73 5.68
CA MET A 52 3.29 -5.67 6.13
C MET A 52 3.31 -6.94 5.28
N PRO A 53 2.94 -8.10 5.83
CA PRO A 53 2.71 -9.32 5.06
C PRO A 53 1.79 -9.10 3.87
N GLY A 54 2.11 -9.72 2.73
CA GLY A 54 1.26 -9.62 1.55
C GLY A 54 0.09 -10.61 1.62
N TYR A 55 -1.14 -10.15 1.41
CA TYR A 55 -2.34 -10.98 1.59
C TYR A 55 -2.72 -11.91 0.41
N GLY A 56 -1.94 -11.91 -0.67
CA GLY A 56 -2.28 -12.59 -1.94
C GLY A 56 -1.94 -14.09 -2.04
N PHE A 57 -0.89 -14.57 -1.35
CA PHE A 57 -0.61 -16.01 -1.22
C PHE A 57 -1.65 -16.74 -0.36
N MET A 58 -2.49 -15.98 0.36
CA MET A 58 -3.40 -16.48 1.39
C MET A 58 -4.72 -16.99 0.80
N LEU A 59 -5.13 -16.49 -0.37
CA LEU A 59 -6.27 -17.02 -1.13
C LEU A 59 -6.11 -18.50 -1.52
N LYS A 60 -4.88 -19.02 -1.51
CA LYS A 60 -4.58 -20.45 -1.74
C LYS A 60 -4.42 -21.25 -0.44
N ALA A 61 -4.47 -20.59 0.71
CA ALA A 61 -4.40 -21.22 2.04
C ALA A 61 -5.82 -21.48 2.56
N THR A 62 -5.94 -22.31 3.60
CA THR A 62 -7.22 -22.62 4.25
C THR A 62 -7.88 -21.35 4.81
N HIS A 63 -9.22 -21.34 4.93
CA HIS A 63 -9.98 -20.21 5.51
C HIS A 63 -9.38 -19.71 6.83
N ALA A 64 -8.99 -20.63 7.73
CA ALA A 64 -8.37 -20.30 9.01
C ALA A 64 -7.02 -19.55 8.90
N TYR A 65 -6.27 -19.73 7.81
CA TYR A 65 -5.01 -18.99 7.59
C TYR A 65 -5.26 -17.58 7.02
N GLN A 66 -6.33 -17.43 6.24
CA GLN A 66 -6.78 -16.13 5.73
C GLN A 66 -7.26 -15.24 6.87
N GLU A 67 -8.10 -15.76 7.76
CA GLU A 67 -8.59 -15.06 8.96
C GLU A 67 -7.43 -14.61 9.85
N LYS A 68 -6.51 -15.51 10.21
CA LYS A 68 -5.36 -15.17 11.06
C LYS A 68 -4.49 -14.02 10.54
N THR A 69 -4.39 -13.86 9.22
CA THR A 69 -3.58 -12.76 8.67
C THR A 69 -4.39 -11.48 8.51
N LYS A 70 -5.69 -11.58 8.20
CA LYS A 70 -6.59 -10.43 8.36
C LYS A 70 -6.53 -9.91 9.81
N ASP A 71 -6.59 -10.81 10.79
CA ASP A 71 -6.44 -10.47 12.21
C ASP A 71 -5.10 -9.80 12.50
N LEU A 72 -3.99 -10.28 11.92
CA LEU A 72 -2.68 -9.66 12.13
C LEU A 72 -2.61 -8.25 11.55
N ILE A 73 -3.18 -8.04 10.36
CA ILE A 73 -3.26 -6.72 9.73
C ILE A 73 -4.10 -5.79 10.59
N VAL A 74 -5.32 -6.21 10.94
CA VAL A 74 -6.26 -5.43 11.76
C VAL A 74 -5.61 -5.07 13.10
N ARG A 75 -5.11 -6.05 13.85
CA ARG A 75 -4.44 -5.83 15.14
C ARG A 75 -3.25 -4.87 15.01
N TYR A 76 -2.44 -5.00 13.96
CA TYR A 76 -1.32 -4.09 13.76
C TYR A 76 -1.79 -2.65 13.62
N PHE A 77 -2.79 -2.40 12.77
CA PHE A 77 -3.30 -1.04 12.60
C PHE A 77 -4.00 -0.52 13.84
N GLU A 78 -4.75 -1.35 14.57
CA GLU A 78 -5.39 -0.94 15.84
C GLU A 78 -4.35 -0.58 16.92
N GLU A 79 -3.30 -1.40 17.07
CA GLU A 79 -2.25 -1.19 18.07
C GLU A 79 -1.33 -0.01 17.73
N HIS A 80 -1.10 0.26 16.43
CA HIS A 80 -0.11 1.24 15.98
C HIS A 80 -0.69 2.50 15.33
N ALA A 81 -2.01 2.62 15.13
CA ALA A 81 -2.65 3.77 14.50
C ALA A 81 -2.12 5.15 14.97
N PRO A 82 -1.91 5.41 16.29
CA PRO A 82 -1.40 6.69 16.76
C PRO A 82 0.02 7.05 16.27
N ASP A 83 0.82 6.05 15.93
CA ASP A 83 2.20 6.20 15.46
C ASP A 83 2.31 6.20 13.92
N ILE A 84 1.25 5.82 13.20
CA ILE A 84 1.24 5.74 11.75
C ILE A 84 1.06 7.14 11.16
N LEU A 85 2.13 7.64 10.54
CA LEU A 85 2.09 8.90 9.79
C LEU A 85 1.41 8.71 8.44
N LEU A 86 1.71 7.61 7.75
CA LEU A 86 1.23 7.35 6.41
C LEU A 86 1.13 5.85 6.15
N THR A 87 0.00 5.43 5.59
CA THR A 87 -0.16 4.09 5.02
C THR A 87 0.02 4.15 3.51
N VAL A 88 0.84 3.27 2.96
CA VAL A 88 1.07 3.13 1.52
C VAL A 88 0.48 1.80 1.07
N GLN A 89 -0.70 1.86 0.45
CA GLN A 89 -1.31 0.69 -0.17
C GLN A 89 -0.72 0.49 -1.57
N VAL A 90 -0.01 -0.62 -1.77
CA VAL A 90 0.63 -0.98 -3.04
C VAL A 90 -0.25 -1.94 -3.82
N ILE A 91 -0.60 -1.57 -5.05
CA ILE A 91 -1.35 -2.41 -5.98
C ILE A 91 -0.54 -2.66 -7.27
N ASP A 92 -0.89 -3.71 -8.01
CA ASP A 92 -0.43 -3.89 -9.39
C ASP A 92 -1.44 -3.24 -10.34
N ALA A 93 -1.18 -1.99 -10.75
CA ALA A 93 -2.08 -1.21 -11.60
C ALA A 93 -2.39 -1.91 -12.92
N SER A 94 -1.47 -2.73 -13.44
CA SER A 94 -1.64 -3.45 -14.72
C SER A 94 -2.61 -4.63 -14.63
N SER A 95 -3.01 -5.04 -13.43
CA SER A 95 -3.89 -6.20 -13.22
C SER A 95 -5.05 -5.93 -12.26
N PHE A 96 -5.08 -4.76 -11.64
CA PHE A 96 -6.07 -4.39 -10.62
C PHE A 96 -7.48 -4.50 -11.18
N LEU A 97 -7.77 -3.84 -12.31
CA LEU A 97 -9.10 -3.81 -12.92
C LEU A 97 -9.58 -5.22 -13.31
N ASP A 98 -8.73 -6.02 -13.97
CA ASP A 98 -9.04 -7.40 -14.35
C ASP A 98 -9.31 -8.30 -13.13
N ILE A 99 -8.66 -8.03 -12.01
CA ILE A 99 -8.87 -8.79 -10.78
C ILE A 99 -10.16 -8.34 -10.11
N ALA A 100 -10.40 -7.03 -10.03
CA ALA A 100 -11.62 -6.46 -9.48
C ALA A 100 -12.86 -7.01 -10.21
N ASP A 101 -12.86 -6.95 -11.55
CA ASP A 101 -13.94 -7.47 -12.38
C ASP A 101 -14.20 -8.98 -12.18
N ARG A 102 -13.15 -9.77 -11.89
CA ARG A 102 -13.33 -11.22 -11.64
C ARG A 102 -13.96 -11.52 -10.30
N TRP A 103 -13.69 -10.71 -9.28
CA TRP A 103 -14.30 -10.84 -7.95
C TRP A 103 -15.75 -10.40 -7.97
N GLU A 104 -16.04 -9.26 -8.60
CA GLU A 104 -17.41 -8.75 -8.71
C GLU A 104 -18.33 -9.68 -9.48
N ARG A 105 -17.85 -10.34 -10.55
CA ARG A 105 -18.62 -11.38 -11.26
C ARG A 105 -19.00 -12.58 -10.38
N ARG A 106 -18.32 -12.77 -9.25
CA ARG A 106 -18.65 -13.79 -8.24
C ARG A 106 -19.50 -13.24 -7.10
N GLY A 107 -19.86 -11.96 -7.13
CA GLY A 107 -20.56 -11.28 -6.05
C GLY A 107 -19.68 -10.98 -4.85
N GLU A 108 -18.35 -10.92 -5.03
CA GLU A 108 -17.39 -10.68 -3.94
C GLU A 108 -16.71 -9.31 -4.12
N VAL A 109 -16.44 -8.62 -3.00
CA VAL A 109 -15.66 -7.38 -3.00
C VAL A 109 -14.16 -7.71 -3.13
N PRO A 110 -13.43 -7.11 -4.08
CA PRO A 110 -11.99 -7.31 -4.20
C PRO A 110 -11.25 -6.90 -2.91
N LEU A 111 -10.33 -7.75 -2.45
CA LEU A 111 -9.56 -7.51 -1.21
C LEU A 111 -8.80 -6.17 -1.20
N GLU A 112 -8.38 -5.67 -2.36
CA GLU A 112 -7.71 -4.37 -2.45
C GLU A 112 -8.66 -3.20 -2.16
N ILE A 113 -9.94 -3.34 -2.52
CA ILE A 113 -10.98 -2.34 -2.23
C ILE A 113 -11.38 -2.45 -0.76
N GLU A 114 -11.63 -3.68 -0.25
CA GLU A 114 -11.93 -3.92 1.18
C GLU A 114 -10.85 -3.33 2.11
N LEU A 115 -9.57 -3.51 1.75
CA LEU A 115 -8.47 -2.95 2.53
C LEU A 115 -8.43 -1.41 2.46
N TRP A 116 -8.72 -0.83 1.29
CA TRP A 116 -8.73 0.62 1.13
C TRP A 116 -9.82 1.25 2.00
N GLU A 117 -11.03 0.72 1.94
CA GLU A 117 -12.17 1.12 2.77
C GLU A 117 -11.85 0.98 4.26
N PHE A 118 -11.30 -0.16 4.68
CA PHE A 118 -10.88 -0.38 6.07
C PHE A 118 -9.88 0.68 6.58
N LEU A 119 -8.87 1.02 5.78
CA LEU A 119 -7.88 2.02 6.17
C LEU A 119 -8.48 3.43 6.25
N ASP A 120 -9.44 3.75 5.38
CA ASP A 120 -10.16 5.02 5.39
C ASP A 120 -11.11 5.12 6.60
N ASP A 121 -11.84 4.05 6.91
CA ASP A 121 -12.71 3.94 8.10
C ASP A 121 -11.93 4.11 9.41
N MET A 122 -10.68 3.66 9.46
CA MET A 122 -9.77 3.90 10.59
C MET A 122 -9.26 5.35 10.69
N GLY A 123 -9.53 6.19 9.69
CA GLY A 123 -9.03 7.56 9.61
C GLY A 123 -7.53 7.66 9.32
N LEU A 124 -6.93 6.61 8.77
CA LEU A 124 -5.49 6.60 8.46
C LEU A 124 -5.23 7.38 7.17
N ASP A 125 -4.17 8.20 7.17
CA ASP A 125 -3.75 8.88 5.95
C ASP A 125 -3.13 7.87 4.98
N THR A 126 -3.95 7.41 4.03
CA THR A 126 -3.57 6.37 3.07
C THR A 126 -3.27 6.95 1.70
N VAL A 127 -2.19 6.46 1.08
CA VAL A 127 -1.76 6.75 -0.30
C VAL A 127 -1.75 5.47 -1.11
N LEU A 128 -2.31 5.50 -2.30
CA LEU A 128 -2.25 4.42 -3.27
C LEU A 128 -0.96 4.52 -4.08
N ALA A 129 -0.05 3.56 -3.88
CA ALA A 129 1.06 3.32 -4.78
C ALA A 129 0.63 2.41 -5.93
N ALA A 130 0.14 3.01 -7.01
CA ALA A 130 -0.22 2.34 -8.26
C ALA A 130 1.06 1.86 -8.97
N ASN A 131 1.51 0.65 -8.65
CA ASN A 131 2.79 0.13 -9.11
C ASN A 131 2.69 -0.60 -10.46
N LYS A 132 3.86 -0.81 -11.07
CA LYS A 132 4.05 -1.46 -12.37
C LYS A 132 3.47 -0.67 -13.54
N MET A 133 3.48 0.66 -13.45
CA MET A 133 3.09 1.56 -14.55
C MET A 133 3.96 1.40 -15.80
N ASP A 134 5.11 0.72 -15.72
CA ASP A 134 5.93 0.30 -16.87
C ASP A 134 5.23 -0.76 -17.75
N ARG A 135 4.19 -1.41 -17.25
CA ARG A 135 3.39 -2.41 -17.99
C ARG A 135 2.16 -1.81 -18.67
N ILE A 136 1.83 -0.55 -18.38
CA ILE A 136 0.70 0.16 -18.98
C ILE A 136 1.24 1.12 -20.03
N SER A 137 0.67 1.07 -21.23
CA SER A 137 1.04 1.95 -22.33
C SER A 137 0.85 3.41 -21.91
N LYS A 138 1.71 4.33 -22.37
CA LYS A 138 1.60 5.75 -21.99
C LYS A 138 0.24 6.38 -22.30
N ALA A 139 -0.39 5.94 -23.39
CA ALA A 139 -1.70 6.44 -23.82
C ALA A 139 -2.82 6.02 -22.86
N ASP A 140 -2.69 4.86 -22.21
CA ASP A 140 -3.75 4.28 -21.37
C ASP A 140 -3.57 4.59 -19.87
N ARG A 141 -2.45 5.20 -19.47
CA ARG A 141 -2.12 5.39 -18.04
C ARG A 141 -3.18 6.20 -17.30
N ASP A 142 -3.63 7.28 -17.90
CA ASP A 142 -4.59 8.17 -17.26
C ASP A 142 -5.95 7.49 -17.09
N LEU A 143 -6.45 6.86 -18.15
CA LEU A 143 -7.69 6.10 -18.10
C LEU A 143 -7.61 4.97 -17.06
N ALA A 144 -6.49 4.22 -17.04
CA ALA A 144 -6.31 3.15 -16.06
C ALA A 144 -6.33 3.69 -14.62
N LEU A 145 -5.66 4.82 -14.35
CA LEU A 145 -5.65 5.45 -13.02
C LEU A 145 -7.02 6.03 -12.64
N ASP A 146 -7.75 6.62 -13.59
CA ASP A 146 -9.11 7.12 -13.39
C ASP A 146 -10.04 5.98 -12.98
N LEU A 147 -10.02 4.86 -13.71
CA LEU A 147 -10.82 3.68 -13.40
C LEU A 147 -10.42 3.06 -12.06
N ILE A 148 -9.13 3.01 -11.73
CA ILE A 148 -8.67 2.54 -10.41
C ILE A 148 -9.21 3.45 -9.31
N CYS A 149 -9.16 4.77 -9.48
CA CYS A 149 -9.70 5.73 -8.51
C CYS A 149 -11.20 5.53 -8.30
N GLU A 150 -11.97 5.39 -9.38
CA GLU A 150 -13.41 5.14 -9.32
C GLU A 150 -13.74 3.87 -8.50
N ARG A 151 -12.98 2.78 -8.72
CA ARG A 151 -13.15 1.53 -7.96
C ARG A 151 -12.84 1.68 -6.47
N LEU A 152 -12.03 2.67 -6.09
CA LEU A 152 -11.69 3.00 -4.71
C LEU A 152 -12.61 4.11 -4.13
N GLY A 153 -13.71 4.44 -4.81
CA GLY A 153 -14.65 5.47 -4.38
C GLY A 153 -14.17 6.91 -4.60
N MET A 154 -13.09 7.11 -5.35
CA MET A 154 -12.53 8.43 -5.63
C MET A 154 -12.98 8.92 -7.00
N LEU A 155 -13.44 10.18 -7.08
CA LEU A 155 -13.88 10.76 -8.35
C LEU A 155 -12.70 10.93 -9.33
N PRO A 156 -12.90 10.74 -10.65
CA PRO A 156 -11.93 11.11 -11.67
C PRO A 156 -11.92 12.63 -11.93
N PRO A 157 -10.86 13.20 -12.50
CA PRO A 157 -9.63 12.52 -12.89
C PRO A 157 -8.70 12.27 -11.69
N TRP A 158 -7.91 11.21 -11.74
CA TRP A 158 -6.95 10.81 -10.70
C TRP A 158 -6.01 11.95 -10.28
N ARG A 159 -5.71 12.86 -11.21
CA ARG A 159 -4.83 14.03 -11.01
C ARG A 159 -5.30 15.00 -9.95
N GLN A 160 -6.58 15.02 -9.60
CA GLN A 160 -7.10 15.87 -8.51
C GLN A 160 -6.71 15.35 -7.13
N TRP A 161 -6.10 14.16 -7.07
CA TRP A 161 -5.66 13.49 -5.85
C TRP A 161 -4.12 13.40 -5.75
N PRO A 162 -3.36 14.49 -5.94
CA PRO A 162 -1.90 14.47 -6.08
C PRO A 162 -1.17 14.02 -4.80
N ASP A 163 -1.83 14.10 -3.65
CA ASP A 163 -1.29 13.68 -2.35
C ASP A 163 -1.87 12.32 -1.88
N LYS A 164 -2.65 11.64 -2.73
CA LYS A 164 -3.28 10.33 -2.46
C LYS A 164 -2.93 9.27 -3.50
N ILE A 165 -2.67 9.64 -4.75
CA ILE A 165 -2.37 8.69 -5.83
C ILE A 165 -0.92 8.86 -6.32
N ALA A 166 -0.14 7.79 -6.21
CA ALA A 166 1.25 7.73 -6.63
C ALA A 166 1.45 6.66 -7.73
N PRO A 167 1.38 7.03 -9.02
CA PRO A 167 1.78 6.13 -10.09
C PRO A 167 3.29 5.92 -10.06
N ILE A 168 3.72 4.66 -9.99
CA ILE A 168 5.14 4.29 -9.83
C ILE A 168 5.52 3.04 -10.64
N SER A 169 6.83 2.84 -10.83
CA SER A 169 7.44 1.57 -11.19
C SER A 169 8.63 1.28 -10.29
N ALA A 170 8.39 0.54 -9.21
CA ALA A 170 9.43 0.12 -8.28
C ALA A 170 10.54 -0.67 -8.99
N LYS A 171 10.20 -1.50 -9.98
CA LYS A 171 11.18 -2.27 -10.77
C LYS A 171 12.12 -1.37 -11.58
N LYS A 172 11.66 -0.20 -12.01
CA LYS A 172 12.44 0.76 -12.79
C LYS A 172 13.08 1.85 -11.93
N GLY A 173 12.90 1.80 -10.60
CA GLY A 173 13.31 2.87 -9.69
C GLY A 173 12.49 4.16 -9.83
N ASP A 174 11.42 4.15 -10.62
CA ASP A 174 10.55 5.31 -10.83
C ASP A 174 9.53 5.38 -9.68
N VAL A 175 9.97 5.96 -8.56
CA VAL A 175 9.19 6.10 -7.32
C VAL A 175 9.09 7.56 -6.87
N VAL A 176 9.35 8.50 -7.78
CA VAL A 176 9.46 9.94 -7.48
C VAL A 176 8.15 10.51 -6.96
N SER A 177 7.02 10.13 -7.56
CA SER A 177 5.67 10.54 -7.15
C SER A 177 5.42 10.19 -5.67
N LEU A 178 5.67 8.93 -5.28
CA LEU A 178 5.51 8.47 -3.91
C LEU A 178 6.51 9.15 -2.95
N LYS A 179 7.79 9.26 -3.33
CA LYS A 179 8.80 9.93 -2.50
C LYS A 179 8.44 11.39 -2.23
N SER A 180 7.87 12.08 -3.22
CA SER A 180 7.38 13.46 -3.07
C SER A 180 6.25 13.55 -2.03
N ILE A 181 5.24 12.66 -2.12
CA ILE A 181 4.14 12.62 -1.14
C ILE A 181 4.67 12.33 0.26
N ILE A 182 5.52 11.30 0.41
CA ILE A 182 6.14 10.95 1.70
C ILE A 182 6.90 12.15 2.29
N ALA A 183 7.74 12.82 1.49
CA ALA A 183 8.52 13.96 1.96
C ALA A 183 7.63 15.12 2.44
N LYS A 184 6.55 15.43 1.71
CA LYS A 184 5.57 16.44 2.13
C LYS A 184 4.90 16.08 3.46
N LYS A 185 4.46 14.83 3.63
CA LYS A 185 3.77 14.37 4.86
C LYS A 185 4.71 14.40 6.07
N VAL A 186 5.96 13.96 5.90
CA VAL A 186 6.99 14.04 6.95
C VAL A 186 7.31 15.49 7.31
N ALA A 187 7.47 16.37 6.32
CA ALA A 187 7.74 17.80 6.56
C ALA A 187 6.58 18.51 7.29
N ALA A 188 5.33 18.22 6.89
CA ALA A 188 4.14 18.75 7.54
C ALA A 188 4.06 18.34 9.01
N LYS A 189 4.34 17.06 9.31
CA LYS A 189 4.35 16.55 10.70
C LYS A 189 5.42 17.24 11.56
N ASN A 190 6.62 17.44 11.02
CA ASN A 190 7.71 18.11 11.74
C ASN A 190 7.42 19.59 11.99
N SER A 191 6.68 20.24 11.09
CA SER A 191 6.28 21.65 11.20
C SER A 191 5.13 21.87 12.18
N SER A 192 4.31 20.84 12.43
CA SER A 192 3.25 20.81 13.44
C SER A 192 3.72 20.42 14.86
N GLY A 193 5.04 20.35 15.09
CA GLY A 193 5.63 20.14 16.42
C GLY A 193 5.28 21.30 17.38
N PRO A 194 5.22 21.04 18.71
CA PRO A 194 4.48 21.88 19.64
C PRO A 194 5.01 23.31 19.66
N SER A 195 4.12 24.27 19.40
CA SER A 195 4.25 25.62 19.91
C SER A 195 4.52 25.50 21.41
N HIS A 196 5.72 25.88 21.83
CA HIS A 196 6.12 25.95 23.23
C HIS A 196 5.15 26.82 24.05
#